data_AF-A0A842V0M5-F1
#
_entry.id   AF-A0A842V0M5-F1
#
_cell.length_a   1.000
_cell.length_b   1.000
_cell.length_c   1.000
_cell.angle_alpha   90.00
_cell.angle_beta   90.00
_cell.angle_gamma   90.00
#
_symmetry.space_group_name_H-M   'P 1'
#
loop_
_entity.id
_entity.type
_entity.pdbx_description
1 polymer ?
#
loop_
_entity_poly.entity_id
_entity_poly.type
_entity_poly.pdbx_seq_one_letter_code
_entity_poly.pdbx_strand_id
1 'polypeptide(L)'
;MRFTKMHGTGNDFIFIDAMKEEVRHPDELAVKLCRRHFSIGSDGLILVLPSKKADFRMRMFNPDGSEAQMCGNGIRCFAKYAYDHKLTFQKKLRIETLAGLIRPEIVDTHKKKASM
;
A
#
# COMPACT_ATOMS: atom_id res chain seq x y z
N MET A 1 12.89 -5.64 9.96
CA MET A 1 11.73 -5.31 9.11
C MET A 1 10.98 -4.14 9.73
N ARG A 2 10.95 -3.01 9.03
CA ARG A 2 10.14 -1.85 9.45
C ARG A 2 8.82 -1.89 8.71
N PHE A 3 7.74 -1.44 9.36
CA PHE A 3 6.44 -1.38 8.73
C PHE A 3 5.72 -0.07 9.07
N THR A 4 4.75 0.29 8.24
CA THR A 4 3.77 1.35 8.52
C THR A 4 2.38 0.72 8.57
N LYS A 5 1.58 1.10 9.56
CA LYS A 5 0.18 0.70 9.64
C LYS A 5 -0.69 1.83 9.11
N MET A 6 -1.58 1.53 8.16
CA MET A 6 -2.51 2.50 7.58
C MET A 6 -3.89 1.89 7.43
N HIS A 7 -4.92 2.73 7.32
CA HIS A 7 -6.25 2.26 6.92
C HIS A 7 -6.89 3.22 5.93
N GLY A 8 -7.72 2.66 5.04
CA GLY A 8 -8.63 3.41 4.19
C GLY A 8 -10.05 3.09 4.63
N THR A 9 -10.76 4.08 5.21
CA THR A 9 -12.17 3.92 5.64
C THR A 9 -12.43 2.65 6.47
N GLY A 10 -11.57 2.38 7.46
CA GLY A 10 -11.66 1.21 8.34
C GLY A 10 -10.96 -0.05 7.85
N ASN A 11 -10.69 -0.18 6.54
CA ASN A 11 -9.96 -1.32 5.99
C ASN A 11 -8.46 -1.10 6.13
N ASP A 12 -7.80 -1.92 6.95
CA ASP A 12 -6.45 -1.66 7.47
C ASP A 12 -5.37 -2.57 6.88
N PHE A 13 -4.18 -2.01 6.66
CA PHE A 13 -3.06 -2.67 5.99
C PHE A 13 -1.74 -2.45 6.73
N ILE A 14 -0.90 -3.47 6.68
CA ILE A 14 0.52 -3.37 7.03
C ILE A 14 1.29 -3.09 5.75
N PHE A 15 2.05 -2.00 5.70
CA PHE A 15 2.91 -1.65 4.58
C PHE A 15 4.37 -1.98 4.89
N ILE A 16 5.07 -2.60 3.94
CA ILE A 16 6.51 -2.81 3.98
C ILE A 16 7.17 -2.16 2.77
N ASP A 17 8.21 -1.37 3.02
CA ASP A 17 9.06 -0.72 2.01
C ASP A 17 10.02 -1.74 1.39
N ALA A 18 9.52 -2.55 0.47
CA ALA A 18 10.31 -3.53 -0.27
C ALA A 18 11.12 -2.91 -1.43
N MET A 19 11.31 -1.58 -1.43
CA MET A 19 12.31 -0.90 -2.27
C MET A 19 13.72 -1.03 -1.69
N LYS A 20 13.83 -1.24 -0.37
CA LYS A 20 15.10 -1.23 0.37
C LYS A 20 15.46 -2.58 1.00
N GLU A 21 14.46 -3.42 1.26
CA GLU A 21 14.66 -4.75 1.83
C GLU A 21 13.90 -5.81 1.02
N GLU A 22 14.51 -6.99 0.87
CA GLU A 22 13.85 -8.14 0.26
C GLU A 22 12.90 -8.79 1.28
N VAL A 23 11.65 -9.02 0.88
CA VAL A 23 10.67 -9.75 1.70
C VAL A 23 10.48 -11.14 1.11
N ARG A 24 11.00 -12.16 1.79
CA ARG A 24 10.83 -13.58 1.42
C ARG A 24 9.54 -14.13 2.01
N HIS A 25 8.88 -15.04 1.29
CA HIS A 25 7.63 -15.70 1.71
C HIS A 25 6.55 -14.72 2.21
N PRO A 26 6.17 -13.72 1.40
CA PRO A 26 5.25 -12.67 1.84
C PRO A 26 3.83 -13.16 2.16
N ASP A 27 3.43 -14.28 1.58
CA ASP A 27 2.21 -15.03 1.86
C ASP A 27 2.18 -15.58 3.30
N GLU A 28 3.21 -16.32 3.69
CA GLU A 28 3.36 -16.81 5.09
C GLU A 28 3.48 -15.64 6.07
N LEU A 29 4.20 -14.59 5.66
CA LEU A 29 4.35 -13.38 6.47
C LEU A 29 2.99 -12.69 6.69
N ALA A 30 2.13 -12.64 5.67
CA ALA A 30 0.79 -12.08 5.79
C ALA A 30 -0.04 -12.88 6.81
N VAL A 31 -0.03 -14.22 6.74
CA VAL A 31 -0.72 -15.08 7.72
C VAL A 31 -0.27 -14.77 9.14
N LYS A 32 1.03 -14.63 9.36
CA LYS A 32 1.60 -14.34 10.68
C LYS A 32 1.27 -12.94 11.18
N LEU A 33 1.45 -11.92 10.36
CA LEU A 33 1.33 -10.52 10.79
C LEU A 33 -0.13 -10.05 10.85
N CYS A 34 -0.99 -10.51 9.95
CA CYS A 34 -2.39 -10.09 9.88
C CYS A 34 -3.27 -10.73 10.97
N ARG A 35 -2.79 -11.79 11.64
CA ARG A 35 -3.50 -12.42 12.77
C ARG A 35 -3.74 -11.42 13.89
N ARG A 36 -5.01 -11.06 14.12
CA ARG A 36 -5.41 -10.18 15.21
C ARG A 36 -5.20 -10.85 16.58
N HIS A 37 -5.11 -10.03 17.64
CA HIS A 37 -4.86 -10.41 19.04
C HIS A 37 -3.45 -10.93 19.37
N PHE A 38 -2.78 -11.60 18.44
CA PHE A 38 -1.47 -12.21 18.67
C PHE A 38 -0.32 -11.50 17.92
N SER A 39 -0.66 -10.73 16.90
CA SER A 39 0.27 -9.98 16.06
C SER A 39 -0.24 -8.55 15.86
N ILE A 40 0.35 -7.84 14.90
CA ILE A 40 -0.07 -6.47 14.54
C ILE A 40 -1.57 -6.45 14.20
N GLY A 41 -2.06 -7.47 13.49
CA GLY A 41 -3.45 -7.62 13.10
C GLY A 41 -3.84 -6.69 11.95
N SER A 42 -4.39 -7.18 10.85
CA SER A 42 -4.75 -6.37 9.68
C SER A 42 -5.68 -7.11 8.73
N ASP A 43 -6.35 -6.38 7.85
CA ASP A 43 -7.07 -6.96 6.70
C ASP A 43 -6.14 -7.31 5.52
N GLY A 44 -4.85 -6.93 5.58
CA GLY A 44 -3.88 -7.35 4.57
C GLY A 44 -2.47 -6.81 4.78
N LEU A 45 -1.53 -7.42 4.06
CA LEU A 45 -0.14 -6.99 3.94
C LEU A 45 0.08 -6.41 2.54
N ILE A 46 0.66 -5.21 2.45
CA ILE A 46 0.99 -4.55 1.19
C ILE A 46 2.50 -4.34 1.11
N LEU A 47 3.08 -4.78 0.00
CA LEU A 47 4.48 -4.54 -0.34
C LEU A 47 4.60 -3.43 -1.37
N VAL A 48 5.50 -2.48 -1.11
CA VAL A 48 5.91 -1.43 -2.04
C VAL A 48 7.19 -1.88 -2.73
N LEU A 49 7.09 -2.21 -4.02
CA LEU A 49 8.16 -2.86 -4.79
C LEU A 49 8.60 -2.00 -5.98
N PRO A 50 9.84 -2.18 -6.46
CA PRO A 50 10.25 -1.57 -7.72
C PRO A 50 9.44 -2.15 -8.89
N SER A 51 9.16 -1.33 -9.90
CA SER A 51 8.55 -1.77 -11.17
C SER A 51 9.48 -1.43 -12.34
N LYS A 52 9.42 -2.25 -13.40
CA LYS A 52 10.12 -1.99 -14.66
C LYS A 52 9.31 -1.15 -15.67
N LYS A 53 8.00 -0.97 -15.44
CA LYS A 53 7.07 -0.33 -16.40
C LYS A 53 6.16 0.73 -15.79
N ALA A 54 6.22 0.91 -14.48
CA ALA A 54 5.40 1.82 -13.69
C ALA A 54 6.29 2.52 -12.65
N ASP A 55 5.73 3.45 -11.88
CA ASP A 55 6.49 4.18 -10.88
C ASP A 55 6.77 3.29 -9.67
N PHE A 56 5.80 2.42 -9.33
CA PHE A 56 5.94 1.36 -8.31
C PHE A 56 5.16 0.11 -8.71
N ARG A 57 5.44 -1.01 -8.04
CA ARG A 57 4.63 -2.22 -8.04
C ARG A 57 4.04 -2.43 -6.65
N MET A 58 2.75 -2.77 -6.61
CA MET A 58 2.04 -3.19 -5.41
C MET A 58 1.78 -4.69 -5.48
N ARG A 59 2.17 -5.41 -4.42
CA ARG A 59 1.65 -6.76 -4.12
C ARG A 59 0.85 -6.68 -2.83
N MET A 60 -0.31 -7.32 -2.79
CA MET A 60 -1.18 -7.34 -1.63
C MET A 60 -1.51 -8.78 -1.27
N PHE A 61 -1.37 -9.13 0.01
CA PHE A 61 -1.69 -10.44 0.54
C PHE A 61 -2.79 -10.31 1.58
N ASN A 62 -3.79 -11.18 1.48
CA ASN A 62 -4.86 -11.30 2.44
C ASN A 62 -4.37 -12.00 3.73
N PRO A 63 -5.15 -11.98 4.83
CA PRO A 63 -4.77 -12.61 6.08
C PRO A 63 -4.62 -14.14 6.00
N ASP A 64 -5.16 -14.77 4.97
CA ASP A 64 -4.99 -16.20 4.68
C ASP A 64 -3.76 -16.51 3.81
N GLY A 65 -2.98 -15.48 3.45
CA GLY A 65 -1.78 -15.59 2.60
C GLY A 65 -2.06 -15.50 1.10
N SER A 66 -3.32 -15.51 0.66
CA SER A 66 -3.65 -15.38 -0.76
C SER A 66 -3.28 -14.00 -1.32
N GLU A 67 -2.74 -13.95 -2.54
CA GLU A 67 -2.40 -12.69 -3.20
C GLU A 67 -3.64 -12.10 -3.90
N ALA A 68 -4.03 -10.89 -3.51
CA ALA A 68 -5.17 -10.17 -4.06
C ALA A 68 -4.79 -9.43 -5.35
N GLN A 69 -5.70 -9.44 -6.33
CA GLN A 69 -5.46 -8.75 -7.61
C GLN A 69 -5.40 -7.22 -7.47
N MET A 70 -6.32 -6.65 -6.70
CA MET A 70 -6.41 -5.22 -6.40
C MET A 70 -7.34 -4.97 -5.21
N CYS A 71 -7.06 -3.94 -4.41
CA CYS A 71 -7.98 -3.41 -3.42
C CYS A 71 -8.02 -1.88 -3.51
N GLY A 72 -9.24 -1.33 -3.66
CA GLY A 72 -9.44 0.11 -3.81
C GLY A 72 -9.00 0.91 -2.59
N ASN A 73 -9.15 0.37 -1.37
CA ASN A 73 -8.67 1.02 -0.15
C ASN A 73 -7.14 0.93 -0.03
N GLY A 74 -6.59 -0.24 -0.40
CA GLY A 74 -5.15 -0.48 -0.41
C GLY A 74 -4.42 0.47 -1.34
N ILE A 75 -4.91 0.66 -2.58
CA ILE A 75 -4.25 1.53 -3.55
C ILE A 75 -4.31 3.02 -3.16
N ARG A 76 -5.38 3.47 -2.49
CA ARG A 76 -5.46 4.83 -1.94
C ARG A 76 -4.44 5.03 -0.83
N CYS A 77 -4.32 4.06 0.08
CA CYS A 77 -3.29 4.08 1.11
C CYS A 77 -1.89 4.05 0.51
N PHE A 78 -1.67 3.24 -0.53
CA PHE A 78 -0.39 3.13 -1.23
C PHE A 78 0.07 4.46 -1.81
N ALA A 79 -0.81 5.17 -2.53
CA ALA A 79 -0.45 6.45 -3.12
C ALA A 79 -0.01 7.46 -2.04
N LYS A 80 -0.78 7.54 -0.95
CA LYS A 80 -0.43 8.38 0.21
C LYS A 80 0.88 7.92 0.86
N TYR A 81 1.07 6.62 1.05
CA TYR A 81 2.29 6.05 1.62
C TYR A 81 3.53 6.48 0.82
N ALA A 82 3.50 6.30 -0.50
CA ALA A 82 4.63 6.64 -1.38
C ALA A 82 4.99 8.13 -1.30
N TYR A 83 3.98 9.00 -1.18
CA TYR A 83 4.17 10.44 -1.04
C TYR A 83 4.68 10.85 0.34
N ASP A 84 4.03 10.40 1.41
CA ASP A 84 4.38 10.75 2.80
C ASP A 84 5.78 10.25 3.18
N HIS A 85 6.15 9.06 2.70
CA HIS A 85 7.49 8.48 2.91
C HIS A 85 8.54 9.00 1.91
N LYS A 86 8.20 10.02 1.10
CA LYS A 86 9.10 10.68 0.13
C LYS A 86 9.75 9.71 -0.86
N LEU A 87 9.04 8.62 -1.20
CA LEU A 87 9.44 7.74 -2.31
C LEU A 87 9.19 8.43 -3.65
N THR A 88 8.26 9.39 -3.68
CA THR A 88 7.98 10.27 -4.81
C THR A 88 7.35 11.57 -4.31
N PHE A 89 7.48 12.63 -5.09
CA PHE A 89 6.74 13.90 -4.89
C PHE A 89 5.65 14.10 -5.95
N GLN A 90 5.45 13.13 -6.85
CA GLN A 90 4.40 13.17 -7.87
C GLN A 90 3.04 12.86 -7.24
N LYS A 91 2.00 13.60 -7.64
CA LYS A 91 0.62 13.37 -7.18
C LYS A 91 -0.13 12.35 -8.03
N LYS A 92 0.22 12.21 -9.30
CA LYS A 92 -0.32 11.20 -10.21
C LYS A 92 0.70 10.08 -10.31
N LEU A 93 0.30 8.87 -9.96
CA LEU A 93 1.18 7.71 -9.99
C LEU A 93 0.64 6.67 -10.96
N ARG A 94 1.54 5.85 -11.49
CA ARG A 94 1.25 4.62 -12.19
C ARG A 94 1.76 3.48 -11.32
N ILE A 95 0.86 2.60 -10.90
CA ILE A 95 1.16 1.50 -10.00
C ILE A 95 0.81 0.21 -10.71
N GLU A 96 1.80 -0.65 -10.87
CA GLU A 96 1.61 -2.01 -11.34
C GLU A 96 0.99 -2.86 -10.22
N THR A 97 -0.12 -3.51 -10.52
CA THR A 97 -0.76 -4.50 -9.65
C THR A 97 -0.97 -5.80 -10.42
N LEU A 98 -1.45 -6.84 -9.73
CA LEU A 98 -1.83 -8.10 -10.37
C LEU A 98 -3.06 -7.93 -11.28
N ALA A 99 -3.91 -6.92 -11.06
CA ALA A 99 -5.01 -6.53 -11.95
C ALA A 99 -4.57 -5.62 -13.13
N GLY A 100 -3.28 -5.29 -13.26
CA GLY A 100 -2.75 -4.42 -14.31
C GLY A 100 -2.33 -3.04 -13.79
N LEU A 101 -2.29 -2.03 -14.68
CA LEU A 101 -1.78 -0.71 -14.35
C LEU A 101 -2.88 0.20 -13.80
N ILE A 102 -2.76 0.60 -12.53
CA ILE A 102 -3.68 1.50 -11.84
C ILE A 102 -3.06 2.89 -11.71
N ARG A 103 -3.89 3.94 -11.81
CA ARG A 103 -3.43 5.33 -11.81
C ARG A 103 -4.09 6.17 -10.71
N PRO A 104 -3.68 6.05 -9.44
CA PRO A 104 -4.22 6.91 -8.40
C PRO A 104 -3.66 8.33 -8.50
N GLU A 105 -4.48 9.28 -8.04
CA GLU A 105 -4.10 10.68 -7.91
C GLU A 105 -4.35 11.16 -6.49
N ILE A 106 -3.34 11.81 -5.90
CA ILE A 106 -3.44 12.49 -4.60
C ILE A 106 -4.04 13.88 -4.84
N VAL A 107 -5.20 14.13 -4.23
CA VAL A 107 -5.92 15.40 -4.33
C VAL A 107 -5.85 16.12 -2.99
N ASP A 108 -5.44 17.39 -2.99
CA ASP A 108 -5.47 18.22 -1.79
C ASP A 108 -6.91 18.68 -1.53
N THR A 109 -7.50 18.20 -0.45
CA THR A 109 -8.87 18.60 -0.04
C THR A 109 -8.91 19.91 0.75
N HIS A 110 -7.75 20.52 1.03
CA HIS A 110 -7.63 21.74 1.85
C HIS A 110 -7.58 23.07 1.07
N LYS A 111 -8.02 23.12 -0.20
CA LYS A 111 -8.38 24.42 -0.81
C LYS A 111 -9.69 24.95 -0.18
N LYS A 112 -9.62 25.41 1.08
CA LYS A 112 -10.66 26.30 1.63
C LYS A 112 -10.67 27.56 0.76
N LYS A 113 -11.85 27.89 0.23
CA LYS A 113 -12.17 29.19 -0.35
C LYS A 113 -11.68 30.29 0.58
N ALA A 114 -10.64 31.01 0.19
CA ALA A 114 -10.39 32.36 0.68
C ALA A 114 -10.85 33.30 -0.44
N SER A 115 -12.11 33.73 -0.33
CA SER A 115 -12.65 34.84 -1.10
C SER A 115 -13.73 35.47 -0.21
N MET A 116 -13.31 36.49 0.53
CA MET A 116 -14.14 37.61 0.92
C MET A 116 -13.60 38.82 0.18
#